data_AF-A0A351YY80-F1
#
_entry.id   AF-A0A351YY80-F1
#
_cell.length_a   1.000
_cell.length_b   1.000
_cell.length_c   1.000
_cell.angle_alpha   90.00
_cell.angle_beta   90.00
_cell.angle_gamma   90.00
#
_symmetry.space_group_name_H-M   'P 1'
#
loop_
_entity.id
_entity.type
_entity.pdbx_description
1 polymer ?
#
loop_
_entity_poly.entity_id
_entity_poly.type
_entity_poly.pdbx_seq_one_letter_code
_entity_poly.pdbx_strand_id
1 'polypeptide(L)'
;MSEGKKTSFAFRIKSIFTGIADFFINHFRILSSVGYAICIVVIVFVSITFFSRKDSTFGILFSTALSCLLTIPITLNMSQVLKARAKSEENKKDRQLKIQQDEIEKLKSQNEMTLRKLQLIEDTKFNMPVYQDVAKLTLKEITRSGTIVKKEEVADVKPRNYYEKIFGVSERHKDEILSVINYEMNVKSGIDLQNIRVSKISDDTILVGGITPQYTADPQFNFTDVIGELRHISLDHNGREKHINIEKDFDSETKISQKQNQYKSDAEEEFKTGYSLGEDREIIKAAQNFIHIMLAPLYKNIEFETDAQIIPRNSLPLLSYLQNESMNYKEELFKTKEGTELLAKYHLLNGDN
;
A
#
# COMPACT_ATOMS: atom_id res chain seq x y z
N MET A 1 -29.06 -10.07 13.89
CA MET A 1 -28.84 -8.69 14.43
C MET A 1 -30.05 -8.07 15.17
N SER A 2 -31.09 -8.83 15.57
CA SER A 2 -32.33 -8.28 16.17
C SER A 2 -32.45 -8.48 17.70
N GLU A 3 -31.80 -9.50 18.27
CA GLU A 3 -31.98 -9.85 19.70
C GLU A 3 -31.18 -8.97 20.67
N GLY A 4 -29.98 -8.51 20.29
CA GLY A 4 -29.14 -7.66 21.15
C GLY A 4 -29.69 -6.24 21.39
N LYS A 5 -30.55 -5.72 20.51
CA LYS A 5 -31.20 -4.41 20.70
C LYS A 5 -32.40 -4.48 21.65
N LYS A 6 -33.13 -5.60 21.67
CA LYS A 6 -34.32 -5.79 22.54
C LYS A 6 -33.92 -5.93 24.01
N THR A 7 -32.83 -6.64 24.31
CA THR A 7 -32.32 -6.79 25.69
C THR A 7 -31.77 -5.46 26.24
N SER A 8 -31.10 -4.66 25.41
CA SER A 8 -30.62 -3.32 25.77
C SER A 8 -31.77 -2.35 26.16
N PHE A 9 -32.88 -2.40 25.43
CA PHE A 9 -34.01 -1.49 25.67
C PHE A 9 -34.78 -1.83 26.95
N ALA A 10 -35.05 -3.12 27.19
CA ALA A 10 -35.69 -3.59 28.42
C ALA A 10 -34.83 -3.29 29.67
N PHE A 11 -33.51 -3.40 29.56
CA PHE A 11 -32.57 -3.05 30.63
C PHE A 11 -32.58 -1.54 30.93
N ARG A 12 -32.65 -0.69 29.90
CA ARG A 12 -32.76 0.77 30.06
C ARG A 12 -34.05 1.19 30.77
N ILE A 13 -35.20 0.63 30.37
CA ILE A 13 -36.50 0.92 31.02
C ILE A 13 -36.47 0.51 32.49
N LYS A 14 -35.99 -0.70 32.80
CA LYS A 14 -35.90 -1.18 34.18
C LYS A 14 -34.99 -0.28 35.03
N SER A 15 -33.87 0.20 34.46
CA SER A 15 -32.94 1.10 35.14
C SER A 15 -33.55 2.48 35.46
N ILE A 16 -34.42 3.00 34.59
CA ILE A 16 -35.14 4.27 34.79
C ILE A 16 -36.18 4.12 35.90
N PHE A 17 -36.98 3.04 35.87
CA PHE A 17 -37.98 2.78 36.92
C PHE A 17 -37.34 2.55 38.29
N THR A 18 -36.22 1.83 38.36
CA THR A 18 -35.48 1.68 39.63
C THR A 18 -34.90 3.01 40.11
N GLY A 19 -34.37 3.85 39.21
CA GLY A 19 -33.84 5.17 39.56
C GLY A 19 -34.91 6.12 40.11
N ILE A 20 -36.12 6.08 39.55
CA ILE A 20 -37.26 6.86 40.04
C ILE A 20 -37.72 6.35 41.41
N ALA A 21 -37.84 5.03 41.59
CA ALA A 21 -38.21 4.43 42.87
C ALA A 21 -37.20 4.78 43.98
N ASP A 22 -35.91 4.69 43.69
CA ASP A 22 -34.83 5.05 44.62
C ASP A 22 -34.83 6.55 44.98
N PHE A 23 -35.20 7.41 44.03
CA PHE A 23 -35.36 8.85 44.27
C PHE A 23 -36.47 9.15 45.28
N PHE A 24 -37.64 8.54 45.11
CA PHE A 24 -38.77 8.70 46.04
C PHE A 24 -38.47 8.12 47.41
N ILE A 25 -37.86 6.94 47.48
CA ILE A 25 -37.48 6.29 48.75
C ILE A 25 -36.46 7.15 49.52
N ASN A 26 -35.45 7.71 48.84
CA ASN A 26 -34.47 8.58 49.48
C ASN A 26 -35.08 9.91 49.96
N HIS A 27 -35.98 10.52 49.18
CA HIS A 27 -36.69 11.72 49.62
C HIS A 27 -37.58 11.45 50.83
N PHE A 28 -38.31 10.33 50.83
CA PHE A 28 -39.15 9.92 51.95
C PHE A 28 -38.32 9.68 53.23
N ARG A 29 -37.15 9.03 53.11
CA ARG A 29 -36.22 8.83 54.23
C ARG A 29 -35.67 10.14 54.81
N ILE A 30 -35.31 11.08 53.94
CA ILE A 30 -34.85 12.42 54.36
C ILE A 30 -35.99 13.13 55.09
N LEU A 31 -37.19 13.17 54.50
CA LEU A 31 -38.37 13.81 55.09
C LEU A 31 -38.73 13.20 56.46
N SER A 32 -38.68 11.87 56.57
CA SER A 32 -38.91 11.14 57.81
C SER A 32 -37.87 11.47 58.88
N SER A 33 -36.59 11.55 58.52
CA SER A 33 -35.51 11.93 59.46
C SER A 33 -35.66 13.35 60.00
N VAL A 34 -36.05 14.30 59.14
CA VAL A 34 -36.37 15.68 59.53
C VAL A 34 -37.60 15.72 60.44
N GLY A 35 -38.63 14.93 60.11
CA GLY A 35 -39.82 14.78 60.96
C GLY A 35 -39.50 14.29 62.37
N TYR A 36 -38.65 13.26 62.50
CA TYR A 36 -38.22 12.78 63.82
C TYR A 36 -37.40 13.82 64.60
N ALA A 37 -36.54 14.59 63.92
CA ALA A 37 -35.80 15.68 64.57
C ALA A 37 -36.75 16.76 65.12
N ILE A 38 -37.79 17.12 64.36
CA ILE A 38 -38.84 18.04 64.83
C ILE A 38 -39.60 17.45 66.02
N CYS A 39 -39.95 16.16 65.97
CA CYS A 39 -40.61 15.48 67.10
C CYS A 39 -39.76 15.51 68.37
N ILE A 40 -38.43 15.32 68.28
CA ILE A 40 -37.52 15.43 69.43
C ILE A 40 -37.61 16.84 70.03
N VAL A 41 -37.53 17.88 69.21
CA VAL A 41 -37.63 19.28 69.67
C VAL A 41 -38.98 19.54 70.37
N VAL A 42 -40.08 19.06 69.79
CA VAL A 42 -41.43 19.19 70.38
C VAL A 42 -41.53 18.43 71.70
N ILE A 43 -41.02 17.20 71.78
CA ILE A 43 -41.02 16.38 73.00
C ILE A 43 -40.22 17.05 74.12
N VAL A 44 -39.04 17.58 73.80
CA VAL A 44 -38.22 18.32 74.77
C VAL A 44 -38.97 19.56 75.24
N PHE A 45 -39.57 20.33 74.34
CA PHE A 45 -40.33 21.53 74.67
C PHE A 45 -41.58 21.24 75.52
N VAL A 46 -42.36 20.21 75.17
CA VAL A 46 -43.56 19.77 75.92
C VAL A 46 -43.16 19.21 77.29
N SER A 47 -42.08 18.44 77.36
CA SER A 47 -41.59 17.90 78.63
C SER A 47 -41.14 19.00 79.58
N ILE A 48 -40.42 20.02 79.07
CA ILE A 48 -40.00 21.18 79.86
C ILE A 48 -41.22 21.97 80.35
N THR A 49 -42.20 22.24 79.48
CA THR A 49 -43.37 23.06 79.84
C THR A 49 -44.36 22.35 80.77
N PHE A 50 -44.56 21.04 80.61
CA PHE A 50 -45.54 20.28 81.38
C PHE A 50 -44.99 19.79 82.73
N PHE A 51 -43.74 19.31 82.78
CA PHE A 51 -43.12 18.80 84.01
C PHE A 51 -42.43 19.87 84.86
N SER A 52 -42.27 21.10 84.35
CA SER A 52 -41.74 22.26 85.09
C SER A 52 -42.48 22.54 86.43
N ARG A 53 -43.75 22.14 86.56
CA ARG A 53 -44.59 22.48 87.72
C ARG A 53 -44.69 21.41 88.81
N LYS A 54 -44.29 20.15 88.55
CA LYS A 54 -44.50 19.03 89.50
C LYS A 54 -43.22 18.24 89.82
N ASP A 55 -42.43 17.86 88.83
CA ASP A 55 -41.19 17.08 89.02
C ASP A 55 -40.25 17.25 87.81
N SER A 56 -39.31 18.19 87.91
CA SER A 56 -38.40 18.55 86.83
C SER A 56 -37.45 17.42 86.44
N THR A 57 -36.99 16.62 87.41
CA THR A 57 -36.07 15.50 87.21
C THR A 57 -36.69 14.39 86.35
N PHE A 58 -37.99 14.13 86.53
CA PHE A 58 -38.72 13.14 85.73
C PHE A 58 -38.91 13.61 84.28
N GLY A 59 -39.20 14.90 84.08
CA GLY A 59 -39.30 15.50 82.73
C GLY A 59 -37.99 15.43 81.94
N ILE A 60 -36.85 15.62 82.61
CA ILE A 60 -35.51 15.49 82.00
C ILE A 60 -35.24 14.03 81.63
N LEU A 61 -35.47 13.08 82.55
CA LEU A 61 -35.26 11.65 82.28
C LEU A 61 -36.17 11.14 81.14
N PHE A 62 -37.44 11.53 81.14
CA PHE A 62 -38.41 11.13 80.12
C PHE A 62 -38.07 11.71 78.74
N SER A 63 -37.74 13.00 78.67
CA SER A 63 -37.33 13.64 77.41
C SER A 63 -36.02 13.08 76.87
N THR A 64 -35.06 12.75 77.73
CA THR A 64 -33.78 12.14 77.32
C THR A 64 -33.98 10.72 76.80
N ALA A 65 -34.75 9.89 77.52
CA ALA A 65 -35.05 8.52 77.10
C ALA A 65 -35.81 8.49 75.75
N LEU A 66 -36.80 9.37 75.59
CA LEU A 66 -37.59 9.43 74.36
C LEU A 66 -36.79 10.01 73.19
N SER A 67 -35.89 10.98 73.45
CA SER A 67 -34.96 11.49 72.44
C SER A 67 -33.95 10.43 71.98
N CYS A 68 -33.44 9.60 72.89
CA CYS A 68 -32.57 8.47 72.56
C CYS A 68 -33.28 7.39 71.74
N LEU A 69 -34.57 7.15 71.98
CA LEU A 69 -35.36 6.21 71.15
C LEU A 69 -35.58 6.76 69.74
N LEU A 70 -35.78 8.08 69.61
CA LEU A 70 -36.03 8.74 68.32
C LEU A 70 -34.76 8.97 67.48
N THR A 71 -33.56 8.92 68.06
CA THR A 71 -32.30 8.99 67.30
C THR A 71 -31.96 7.69 66.56
N ILE A 72 -32.46 6.54 67.01
CA ILE A 72 -32.27 5.24 66.35
C ILE A 72 -32.83 5.24 64.90
N PRO A 73 -34.09 5.60 64.64
CA PRO A 73 -34.61 5.65 63.27
C PRO A 73 -33.94 6.72 62.39
N ILE A 74 -33.51 7.84 62.98
CA ILE A 74 -32.77 8.90 62.27
C ILE A 74 -31.43 8.36 61.75
N THR A 75 -30.64 7.72 62.62
CA THR A 75 -29.32 7.19 62.26
C THR A 75 -29.41 6.07 61.23
N LEU A 76 -30.39 5.16 61.36
CA LEU A 76 -30.63 4.10 60.37
C LEU A 76 -30.98 4.66 58.99
N ASN A 77 -31.92 5.61 58.90
CA ASN A 77 -32.33 6.21 57.63
C ASN A 77 -31.20 7.02 56.97
N MET A 78 -30.47 7.82 57.75
CA MET A 78 -29.41 8.66 57.22
C MET A 78 -28.20 7.83 56.76
N SER A 79 -27.86 6.75 57.48
CA SER A 79 -26.77 5.84 57.09
C SER A 79 -27.02 5.17 55.73
N GLN A 80 -28.26 4.82 55.41
CA GLN A 80 -28.62 4.22 54.13
C GLN A 80 -28.52 5.22 52.98
N VAL A 81 -28.92 6.48 53.20
CA VAL A 81 -28.79 7.55 52.20
C VAL A 81 -27.32 7.85 51.92
N LEU A 82 -26.48 7.92 52.96
CA LEU A 82 -25.03 8.13 52.80
C LEU A 82 -24.36 6.97 52.04
N LYS A 83 -24.70 5.71 52.38
CA LYS A 83 -24.21 4.52 51.66
C LYS A 83 -24.63 4.52 50.19
N ALA A 84 -25.89 4.89 49.90
CA ALA A 84 -26.39 4.96 48.52
C ALA A 84 -25.67 6.04 47.69
N ARG A 85 -25.40 7.22 48.30
CA ARG A 85 -24.63 8.28 47.64
C ARG A 85 -23.18 7.88 47.38
N ALA A 86 -22.50 7.31 48.39
CA ALA A 86 -21.11 6.83 48.24
C ALA A 86 -21.00 5.79 47.11
N LYS A 87 -21.90 4.81 47.08
CA LYS A 87 -21.95 3.79 46.01
C LYS A 87 -22.24 4.40 44.63
N SER A 88 -23.08 5.44 44.56
CA SER A 88 -23.34 6.13 43.30
C SER A 88 -22.14 6.92 42.79
N GLU A 89 -21.34 7.52 43.66
CA GLU A 89 -20.11 8.23 43.28
C GLU A 89 -19.01 7.26 42.85
N GLU A 90 -18.87 6.15 43.57
CA GLU A 90 -17.96 5.04 43.21
C GLU A 90 -18.30 4.48 41.82
N ASN A 91 -19.57 4.15 41.56
CA ASN A 91 -20.02 3.69 40.24
C ASN A 91 -19.79 4.71 39.12
N LYS A 92 -19.83 6.02 39.41
CA LYS A 92 -19.52 7.07 38.43
C LYS A 92 -18.02 7.11 38.13
N LYS A 93 -17.18 7.02 39.17
CA LYS A 93 -15.72 6.95 39.01
C LYS A 93 -15.31 5.69 38.25
N ASP A 94 -15.88 4.53 38.56
CA ASP A 94 -15.60 3.28 37.85
C ASP A 94 -15.99 3.35 36.38
N ARG A 95 -17.14 3.97 36.06
CA ARG A 95 -17.54 4.20 34.67
C ARG A 95 -16.59 5.15 33.94
N GLN A 96 -16.15 6.23 34.59
CA GLN A 96 -15.19 7.16 34.00
C GLN A 96 -13.83 6.49 33.76
N LEU A 97 -13.34 5.72 34.72
CA LEU A 97 -12.12 4.93 34.58
C LEU A 97 -12.24 3.91 33.44
N LYS A 98 -13.39 3.24 33.31
CA LYS A 98 -13.62 2.30 32.21
C LYS A 98 -13.62 2.97 30.84
N ILE A 99 -14.24 4.14 30.72
CA ILE A 99 -14.22 4.93 29.46
C ILE A 99 -12.79 5.35 29.11
N GLN A 100 -12.03 5.82 30.11
CA GLN A 100 -10.63 6.18 29.91
C GLN A 100 -9.77 4.98 29.52
N GLN A 101 -9.99 3.82 30.14
CA GLN A 101 -9.32 2.58 29.77
C GLN A 101 -9.63 2.16 28.32
N ASP A 102 -10.90 2.22 27.92
CA ASP A 102 -11.33 1.90 26.55
C ASP A 102 -10.72 2.88 25.52
N GLU A 103 -10.56 4.16 25.87
CA GLU A 103 -9.89 5.17 25.02
C GLU A 103 -8.39 4.93 24.91
N ILE A 104 -7.72 4.60 26.02
CA ILE A 104 -6.28 4.24 26.03
C ILE A 104 -6.06 2.99 25.20
N GLU A 105 -6.89 1.96 25.34
CA GLU A 105 -6.76 0.71 24.58
C GLU A 105 -6.92 0.94 23.06
N LYS A 106 -7.85 1.82 22.67
CA LYS A 106 -8.00 2.23 21.26
C LYS A 106 -6.77 2.98 20.74
N LEU A 107 -6.25 3.95 21.50
CA LEU A 107 -5.06 4.70 21.12
C LEU A 107 -3.83 3.79 20.99
N LYS A 108 -3.67 2.84 21.93
CA LYS A 108 -2.61 1.84 21.88
C LYS A 108 -2.73 0.96 20.65
N SER A 109 -3.92 0.46 20.34
CA SER A 109 -4.16 -0.35 19.14
C SER A 109 -3.88 0.43 17.85
N GLN A 110 -4.25 1.71 17.79
CA GLN A 110 -3.93 2.59 16.66
C GLN A 110 -2.42 2.78 16.51
N ASN A 111 -1.71 3.11 17.60
CA ASN A 111 -0.26 3.28 17.60
C ASN A 111 0.47 1.99 17.19
N GLU A 112 0.01 0.82 17.66
CA GLU A 112 0.58 -0.47 17.25
C GLU A 112 0.37 -0.74 15.76
N MET A 113 -0.80 -0.40 15.20
CA MET A 113 -1.02 -0.51 13.75
C MET A 113 -0.14 0.46 12.97
N THR A 114 -0.02 1.71 13.40
CA THR A 114 0.84 2.72 12.76
C THR A 114 2.31 2.29 12.80
N LEU A 115 2.77 1.70 13.91
CA LEU A 115 4.12 1.15 14.01
C LEU A 115 4.33 -0.01 13.02
N ARG A 116 3.37 -0.94 12.90
CA ARG A 116 3.45 -2.03 11.91
C ARG A 116 3.49 -1.50 10.47
N LYS A 117 2.70 -0.47 10.15
CA LYS A 117 2.74 0.19 8.83
C LYS A 117 4.12 0.78 8.57
N LEU A 118 4.66 1.50 9.56
CA LEU A 118 6.00 2.09 9.47
C LEU A 118 7.07 1.02 9.23
N GLN A 119 7.05 -0.08 9.99
CA GLN A 119 7.98 -1.21 9.84
C GLN A 119 7.96 -1.77 8.42
N LEU A 120 6.78 -2.10 7.90
CA LEU A 120 6.66 -2.66 6.56
C LEU A 120 7.11 -1.68 5.47
N ILE A 121 6.88 -0.37 5.66
CA ILE A 121 7.35 0.66 4.73
C ILE A 121 8.87 0.82 4.81
N GLU A 122 9.46 0.76 6.00
CA GLU A 122 10.90 0.82 6.17
C GLU A 122 11.59 -0.42 5.60
N ASP A 123 11.03 -1.62 5.78
CA ASP A 123 11.51 -2.84 5.13
C ASP A 123 11.43 -2.71 3.60
N THR A 124 10.33 -2.16 3.09
CA THR A 124 10.17 -1.90 1.64
C THR A 124 11.20 -0.87 1.15
N LYS A 125 11.45 0.19 1.93
CA LYS A 125 12.46 1.21 1.64
C LYS A 125 13.88 0.67 1.73
N PHE A 126 14.20 -0.21 2.68
CA PHE A 126 15.53 -0.80 2.85
C PHE A 126 15.92 -1.68 1.65
N ASN A 127 14.93 -2.38 1.10
CA ASN A 127 15.13 -3.17 -0.12
C ASN A 127 15.14 -2.28 -1.39
N MET A 128 14.70 -1.03 -1.30
CA MET A 128 14.57 -0.14 -2.47
C MET A 128 15.89 0.34 -3.07
N PRO A 129 16.96 0.65 -2.30
CA PRO A 129 18.30 0.85 -2.83
C PRO A 129 18.81 -0.34 -3.66
N VAL A 130 18.55 -1.58 -3.23
CA VAL A 130 18.88 -2.79 -4.01
C VAL A 130 18.09 -2.82 -5.33
N TYR A 131 16.82 -2.36 -5.31
CA TYR A 131 16.02 -2.16 -6.52
C TYR A 131 16.39 -0.88 -7.30
N GLN A 132 17.17 0.05 -6.76
CA GLN A 132 17.62 1.27 -7.44
C GLN A 132 18.98 1.09 -8.12
N ASP A 133 19.89 0.33 -7.51
CA ASP A 133 21.13 -0.13 -8.15
C ASP A 133 20.80 -1.03 -9.36
N VAL A 134 19.63 -1.66 -9.34
CA VAL A 134 18.98 -2.32 -10.48
C VAL A 134 17.79 -1.48 -10.95
N ALA A 135 18.03 -0.24 -11.41
CA ALA A 135 17.00 0.70 -11.90
C ALA A 135 15.93 0.07 -12.82
N LYS A 136 16.26 -1.05 -13.45
CA LYS A 136 15.43 -1.83 -14.35
C LYS A 136 14.97 -3.15 -13.71
N LEU A 137 13.71 -3.23 -13.32
CA LEU A 137 13.11 -4.49 -12.85
C LEU A 137 12.83 -5.40 -14.03
N THR A 138 13.52 -6.56 -14.11
CA THR A 138 13.23 -7.58 -15.12
C THR A 138 11.99 -8.36 -14.71
N LEU A 139 11.00 -8.40 -15.59
CA LEU A 139 9.71 -9.06 -15.34
C LEU A 139 9.52 -10.29 -16.22
N LYS A 140 10.16 -10.32 -17.39
CA LYS A 140 10.01 -11.40 -18.37
C LYS A 140 11.30 -11.60 -19.15
N GLU A 141 11.67 -12.85 -19.36
CA GLU A 141 12.68 -13.24 -20.34
C GLU A 141 11.95 -13.85 -21.54
N ILE A 142 12.28 -13.38 -22.73
CA ILE A 142 11.62 -13.76 -23.98
C ILE A 142 12.70 -14.23 -24.94
N THR A 143 12.54 -15.46 -25.42
CA THR A 143 13.32 -16.00 -26.52
C THR A 143 12.56 -15.76 -27.81
N ARG A 144 13.18 -15.09 -28.78
CA ARG A 144 12.60 -14.83 -30.11
C ARG A 144 13.49 -15.41 -31.18
N SER A 145 12.88 -16.12 -32.12
CA SER A 145 13.57 -16.65 -33.29
C SER A 145 13.13 -15.88 -34.53
N GLY A 146 14.04 -15.68 -35.47
CA GLY A 146 13.77 -15.00 -36.73
C GLY A 146 14.75 -15.37 -37.82
N THR A 147 14.47 -14.88 -39.02
CA THR A 147 15.30 -15.10 -40.20
C THR A 147 15.55 -13.78 -40.90
N ILE A 148 16.81 -13.44 -41.10
CA ILE A 148 17.26 -12.30 -41.90
C ILE A 148 17.48 -12.80 -43.33
N VAL A 149 16.78 -12.22 -44.29
CA VAL A 149 17.00 -12.49 -45.72
C VAL A 149 17.49 -11.20 -46.36
N LYS A 150 18.72 -11.19 -46.85
CA LYS A 150 19.34 -10.05 -47.53
C LYS A 150 19.80 -10.47 -48.92
N LYS A 151 19.50 -9.62 -49.89
CA LYS A 151 19.88 -9.74 -51.29
C LYS A 151 20.52 -8.42 -51.71
N GLU A 152 21.79 -8.43 -52.03
CA GLU A 152 22.57 -7.23 -52.38
C GLU A 152 23.37 -7.47 -53.66
N GLU A 153 23.30 -6.53 -54.59
CA GLU A 153 24.15 -6.53 -55.79
C GLU A 153 25.54 -6.02 -55.42
N VAL A 154 26.58 -6.80 -55.74
CA VAL A 154 27.96 -6.57 -55.25
C VAL A 154 28.91 -6.15 -56.37
N ALA A 155 28.47 -6.23 -57.63
CA ALA A 155 29.22 -5.73 -58.77
C ALA A 155 28.27 -5.08 -59.79
N ASP A 156 28.59 -3.84 -60.18
CA ASP A 156 27.98 -3.22 -61.35
C ASP A 156 28.27 -4.05 -62.61
N VAL A 157 27.28 -4.09 -63.50
CA VAL A 157 27.34 -4.65 -64.86
C VAL A 157 28.55 -4.10 -65.62
N LYS A 158 29.70 -4.75 -65.52
CA LYS A 158 30.86 -4.45 -66.35
C LYS A 158 30.67 -5.14 -67.70
N PRO A 159 30.48 -4.40 -68.81
CA PRO A 159 30.50 -5.02 -70.13
C PRO A 159 31.85 -5.71 -70.30
N ARG A 160 31.84 -7.01 -70.54
CA ARG A 160 33.03 -7.84 -70.33
C ARG A 160 34.05 -7.67 -71.44
N ASN A 161 33.73 -7.08 -72.59
CA ASN A 161 34.72 -6.90 -73.66
C ASN A 161 34.50 -5.67 -74.55
N TYR A 162 35.62 -5.03 -74.96
CA TYR A 162 35.67 -4.02 -76.03
C TYR A 162 35.02 -4.50 -77.34
N TYR A 163 35.00 -5.82 -77.58
CA TYR A 163 34.37 -6.46 -78.74
C TYR A 163 32.83 -6.57 -78.67
N GLU A 164 32.21 -6.48 -77.49
CA GLU A 164 30.73 -6.50 -77.37
C GLU A 164 30.07 -5.24 -77.96
N LYS A 165 30.80 -4.12 -77.99
CA LYS A 165 30.37 -2.89 -78.67
C LYS A 165 30.24 -3.05 -80.20
N ILE A 166 30.94 -4.04 -80.79
CA ILE A 166 31.07 -4.20 -82.24
C ILE A 166 30.09 -5.26 -82.78
N PHE A 167 29.82 -6.33 -82.02
CA PHE A 167 29.03 -7.48 -82.50
C PHE A 167 27.62 -7.61 -81.91
N GLY A 168 27.17 -6.67 -81.06
CA GLY A 168 25.76 -6.52 -80.69
C GLY A 168 25.17 -7.59 -79.75
N VAL A 169 25.97 -8.52 -79.24
CA VAL A 169 25.55 -9.48 -78.20
C VAL A 169 26.18 -9.04 -76.89
N SER A 170 25.45 -8.22 -76.12
CA SER A 170 25.84 -7.92 -74.73
C SER A 170 25.28 -9.01 -73.83
N GLU A 171 26.13 -9.94 -73.36
CA GLU A 171 25.72 -10.74 -72.20
C GLU A 171 25.85 -9.83 -70.98
N ARG A 172 24.70 -9.38 -70.47
CA ARG A 172 24.66 -8.56 -69.27
C ARG A 172 24.74 -9.51 -68.09
N HIS A 173 25.70 -9.30 -67.21
CA HIS A 173 25.84 -10.06 -65.98
C HIS A 173 25.77 -9.12 -64.78
N LYS A 174 25.23 -9.63 -63.67
CA LYS A 174 25.32 -8.99 -62.36
C LYS A 174 25.75 -10.02 -61.32
N ASP A 175 26.48 -9.57 -60.31
CA ASP A 175 26.84 -10.39 -59.15
C ASP A 175 25.98 -10.00 -57.97
N GLU A 176 25.40 -11.00 -57.31
CA GLU A 176 24.48 -10.82 -56.19
C GLU A 176 24.91 -11.71 -55.03
N ILE A 177 24.96 -11.16 -53.82
CA ILE A 177 25.03 -11.95 -52.60
C ILE A 177 23.60 -12.16 -52.11
N LEU A 178 23.21 -13.43 -51.97
CA LEU A 178 22.07 -13.83 -51.17
C LEU A 178 22.57 -14.37 -49.84
N SER A 179 22.04 -13.83 -48.74
CA SER A 179 22.28 -14.35 -47.40
C SER A 179 20.98 -14.63 -46.67
N VAL A 180 20.87 -15.81 -46.07
CA VAL A 180 19.80 -16.22 -45.17
C VAL A 180 20.44 -16.56 -43.83
N ILE A 181 20.10 -15.79 -42.80
CA ILE A 181 20.69 -15.90 -41.47
C ILE A 181 19.56 -16.16 -40.47
N ASN A 182 19.51 -17.35 -39.90
CA ASN A 182 18.62 -17.64 -38.77
C ASN A 182 19.26 -17.14 -37.49
N TYR A 183 18.44 -16.56 -36.62
CA TYR A 183 18.86 -16.12 -35.30
C TYR A 183 17.85 -16.50 -34.24
N GLU A 184 18.37 -16.75 -33.05
CA GLU A 184 17.63 -16.76 -31.80
C GLU A 184 18.16 -15.61 -30.94
N MET A 185 17.26 -14.88 -30.31
CA MET A 185 17.58 -13.74 -29.48
C MET A 185 16.91 -13.91 -28.13
N ASN A 186 17.71 -13.82 -27.07
CA ASN A 186 17.22 -13.77 -25.71
C ASN A 186 17.16 -12.34 -25.21
N VAL A 187 15.98 -11.93 -24.78
CA VAL A 187 15.72 -10.55 -24.37
C VAL A 187 15.11 -10.53 -22.98
N LYS A 188 15.61 -9.62 -22.15
CA LYS A 188 15.06 -9.36 -20.82
C LYS A 188 14.26 -8.07 -20.87
N SER A 189 12.99 -8.16 -20.50
CA SER A 189 12.02 -7.07 -20.58
C SER A 189 11.44 -6.77 -19.21
N GLY A 190 11.14 -5.50 -18.98
CA GLY A 190 10.84 -5.00 -17.65
C GLY A 190 10.45 -3.53 -17.64
N ILE A 191 10.63 -2.88 -16.50
CA ILE A 191 10.27 -1.46 -16.29
C ILE A 191 11.38 -0.70 -15.58
N ASP A 192 11.43 0.61 -15.78
CA ASP A 192 12.24 1.50 -14.95
C ASP A 192 11.47 1.92 -13.70
N LEU A 193 11.96 1.55 -12.51
CA LEU A 193 11.31 1.97 -11.26
C LEU A 193 11.48 3.48 -10.99
N GLN A 194 12.51 4.12 -11.55
CA GLN A 194 12.76 5.54 -11.37
C GLN A 194 11.77 6.42 -12.13
N ASN A 195 11.11 5.89 -13.16
CA ASN A 195 10.12 6.62 -13.96
C ASN A 195 8.70 6.49 -13.41
N ILE A 196 8.47 5.55 -12.49
CA ILE A 196 7.17 5.37 -11.84
C ILE A 196 6.87 6.58 -10.96
N ARG A 197 5.63 7.06 -11.06
CA ARG A 197 5.14 8.26 -10.39
C ARG A 197 3.86 7.93 -9.64
N VAL A 198 3.75 8.44 -8.42
CA VAL A 198 2.61 8.23 -7.52
C VAL A 198 2.00 9.58 -7.17
N SER A 199 0.70 9.72 -7.37
CA SER A 199 -0.07 10.91 -6.98
C SER A 199 -1.11 10.52 -5.93
N LYS A 200 -1.35 11.43 -4.97
CA LYS A 200 -2.36 11.23 -3.94
C LYS A 200 -3.68 11.82 -4.44
N ILE A 201 -4.71 10.98 -4.60
CA ILE A 201 -6.08 11.44 -4.92
C ILE A 201 -6.83 11.80 -3.64
N SER A 202 -6.73 10.93 -2.62
CA SER A 202 -7.36 11.11 -1.31
C SER A 202 -6.45 10.54 -0.21
N ASP A 203 -6.85 10.63 1.06
CA ASP A 203 -6.10 10.03 2.16
C ASP A 203 -5.95 8.50 2.02
N ASP A 204 -6.97 7.86 1.46
CA ASP A 204 -7.06 6.41 1.32
C ASP A 204 -6.79 5.90 -0.11
N THR A 205 -6.61 6.78 -1.10
CA THR A 205 -6.44 6.38 -2.52
C THR A 205 -5.25 7.08 -3.17
N ILE A 206 -4.42 6.28 -3.85
CA ILE A 206 -3.28 6.74 -4.64
C ILE A 206 -3.42 6.29 -6.09
N LEU A 207 -2.87 7.11 -7.00
CA LEU A 207 -2.83 6.87 -8.43
C LEU A 207 -1.39 6.69 -8.90
N VAL A 208 -1.14 5.61 -9.63
CA VAL A 208 0.19 5.26 -10.14
C VAL A 208 0.23 5.33 -11.66
N GLY A 209 1.28 5.94 -12.21
CA GLY A 209 1.57 5.95 -13.65
C GLY A 209 3.06 6.09 -13.95
N GLY A 210 3.41 6.37 -15.21
CA GLY A 210 4.80 6.37 -15.69
C GLY A 210 5.43 4.97 -15.81
N ILE A 211 4.61 3.93 -15.99
CA ILE A 211 5.05 2.54 -16.17
C ILE A 211 5.35 2.32 -17.65
N THR A 212 6.60 2.53 -18.04
CA THR A 212 7.06 2.34 -19.42
C THR A 212 7.83 1.02 -19.55
N PRO A 213 7.35 0.07 -20.37
CA PRO A 213 8.09 -1.13 -20.71
C PRO A 213 9.41 -0.80 -21.41
N GLN A 214 10.46 -1.49 -21.02
CA GLN A 214 11.78 -1.35 -21.64
C GLN A 214 12.59 -2.63 -21.55
N TYR A 215 13.63 -2.71 -22.37
CA TYR A 215 14.65 -3.75 -22.26
C TYR A 215 15.55 -3.48 -21.04
N THR A 216 15.71 -4.51 -20.21
CA THR A 216 16.49 -4.43 -18.98
C THR A 216 17.94 -4.86 -19.17
N ALA A 217 18.22 -5.61 -20.22
CA ALA A 217 19.56 -6.02 -20.63
C ALA A 217 19.72 -5.93 -22.15
N ASP A 218 20.96 -5.88 -22.61
CA ASP A 218 21.26 -5.98 -24.03
C ASP A 218 20.78 -7.34 -24.58
N PRO A 219 20.08 -7.35 -25.72
CA PRO A 219 19.65 -8.58 -26.36
C PRO A 219 20.88 -9.43 -26.73
N GLN A 220 20.81 -10.72 -26.41
CA GLN A 220 21.85 -11.68 -26.78
C GLN A 220 21.42 -12.43 -28.03
N PHE A 221 22.13 -12.19 -29.13
CA PHE A 221 21.89 -12.84 -30.41
C PHE A 221 22.75 -14.10 -30.56
N ASN A 222 22.10 -15.21 -30.89
CA ASN A 222 22.72 -16.45 -31.33
C ASN A 222 22.34 -16.71 -32.78
N PHE A 223 23.29 -16.52 -33.69
CA PHE A 223 23.14 -16.85 -35.10
C PHE A 223 23.49 -18.33 -35.31
N THR A 224 22.54 -19.14 -35.76
CA THR A 224 22.71 -20.60 -35.87
C THR A 224 23.00 -21.02 -37.30
N ASP A 225 22.07 -20.74 -38.22
CA ASP A 225 22.19 -21.15 -39.62
C ASP A 225 22.50 -19.95 -40.49
N VAL A 226 23.64 -20.00 -41.17
CA VAL A 226 24.11 -18.95 -42.06
C VAL A 226 24.30 -19.55 -43.44
N ILE A 227 23.33 -19.32 -44.33
CA ILE A 227 23.43 -19.67 -45.74
C ILE A 227 23.85 -18.42 -46.50
N GLY A 228 24.91 -18.52 -47.30
CA GLY A 228 25.39 -17.44 -48.15
C GLY A 228 25.77 -17.95 -49.52
N GLU A 229 25.33 -17.27 -50.55
CA GLU A 229 25.63 -17.59 -51.94
C GLU A 229 26.06 -16.32 -52.67
N LEU A 230 27.19 -16.38 -53.36
CA LEU A 230 27.53 -15.41 -54.41
C LEU A 230 27.01 -15.97 -55.73
N ARG A 231 26.07 -15.24 -56.33
CA ARG A 231 25.36 -15.62 -57.54
C ARG A 231 25.81 -14.74 -58.69
N HIS A 232 26.40 -15.37 -59.70
CA HIS A 232 26.64 -14.75 -60.99
C HIS A 232 25.41 -14.97 -61.89
N ILE A 233 24.71 -13.89 -62.21
CA ILE A 233 23.41 -13.93 -62.89
C ILE A 233 23.58 -13.39 -64.32
N SER A 234 23.40 -14.27 -65.31
CA SER A 234 23.35 -13.88 -66.73
C SER A 234 21.94 -13.43 -67.08
N LEU A 235 21.84 -12.28 -67.74
CA LEU A 235 20.59 -11.65 -68.13
C LEU A 235 20.33 -11.82 -69.64
N ASP A 236 19.06 -11.96 -70.02
CA ASP A 236 18.64 -11.90 -71.41
C ASP A 236 18.62 -10.46 -71.95
N HIS A 237 18.30 -10.30 -73.23
CA HIS A 237 18.24 -8.99 -73.90
C HIS A 237 17.19 -8.04 -73.30
N ASN A 238 16.21 -8.58 -72.56
CA ASN A 238 15.15 -7.85 -71.87
C ASN A 238 15.49 -7.61 -70.38
N GLY A 239 16.68 -7.99 -69.91
CA GLY A 239 17.12 -7.86 -68.53
C GLY A 239 16.54 -8.90 -67.57
N ARG A 240 15.97 -10.00 -68.07
CA ARG A 240 15.46 -11.11 -67.24
C ARG A 240 16.55 -12.11 -66.92
N GLU A 241 16.47 -12.72 -65.75
CA GLU A 241 17.42 -13.75 -65.30
C GLU A 241 17.31 -14.99 -66.19
N LYS A 242 18.39 -15.31 -66.91
CA LYS A 242 18.47 -16.45 -67.83
C LYS A 242 19.19 -17.63 -67.19
N HIS A 243 20.27 -17.37 -66.47
CA HIS A 243 21.08 -18.39 -65.82
C HIS A 243 21.70 -17.85 -64.53
N ILE A 244 21.80 -18.71 -63.52
CA ILE A 244 22.39 -18.39 -62.22
C ILE A 244 23.50 -19.41 -61.96
N ASN A 245 24.72 -18.92 -61.83
CA ASN A 245 25.87 -19.70 -61.38
C ASN A 245 26.21 -19.32 -59.93
N ILE A 246 26.49 -20.31 -59.09
CA ILE A 246 26.89 -20.09 -57.70
C ILE A 246 28.40 -20.26 -57.61
N GLU A 247 29.10 -19.18 -57.25
CA GLU A 247 30.54 -19.17 -57.06
C GLU A 247 30.90 -19.76 -55.69
N LYS A 248 31.94 -20.59 -55.64
CA LYS A 248 32.39 -21.33 -54.45
C LYS A 248 33.91 -21.24 -54.23
N ASP A 249 34.57 -20.28 -54.84
CA ASP A 249 35.99 -20.03 -54.63
C ASP A 249 36.24 -19.28 -53.31
N PHE A 250 37.51 -19.29 -52.87
CA PHE A 250 37.93 -18.70 -51.60
C PHE A 250 37.65 -17.19 -51.50
N ASP A 251 37.78 -16.44 -52.60
CA ASP A 251 37.54 -14.99 -52.60
C ASP A 251 36.04 -14.71 -52.48
N SER A 252 35.21 -15.52 -53.13
CA SER A 252 33.75 -15.47 -53.02
C SER A 252 33.27 -15.77 -51.61
N GLU A 253 33.77 -16.84 -50.98
CA GLU A 253 33.47 -17.16 -49.58
C GLU A 253 33.88 -16.04 -48.62
N THR A 254 35.05 -15.42 -48.86
CA THR A 254 35.52 -14.28 -48.06
C THR A 254 34.59 -13.08 -48.15
N LYS A 255 34.15 -12.72 -49.38
CA LYS A 255 33.20 -11.62 -49.60
C LYS A 255 31.84 -11.90 -48.95
N ILE A 256 31.34 -13.13 -49.07
CA ILE A 256 30.08 -13.55 -48.43
C ILE A 256 30.19 -13.39 -46.91
N SER A 257 31.27 -13.88 -46.30
CA SER A 257 31.51 -13.79 -44.85
C SER A 257 31.57 -12.32 -44.36
N GLN A 258 32.26 -11.44 -45.10
CA GLN A 258 32.30 -10.00 -44.78
C GLN A 258 30.90 -9.38 -44.78
N LYS A 259 30.11 -9.65 -45.82
CA LYS A 259 28.73 -9.14 -45.92
C LYS A 259 27.80 -9.71 -44.87
N GLN A 260 27.94 -11.00 -44.53
CA GLN A 260 27.17 -11.63 -43.46
C GLN A 260 27.44 -11.00 -42.10
N ASN A 261 28.69 -10.67 -41.79
CA ASN A 261 29.04 -9.97 -40.55
C ASN A 261 28.44 -8.57 -40.52
N GLN A 262 28.44 -7.86 -41.66
CA GLN A 262 27.76 -6.58 -41.78
C GLN A 262 26.24 -6.72 -41.52
N TYR A 263 25.57 -7.67 -42.18
CA TYR A 263 24.13 -7.88 -41.99
C TYR A 263 23.74 -8.26 -40.57
N LYS A 264 24.59 -9.02 -39.85
CA LYS A 264 24.39 -9.33 -38.43
C LYS A 264 24.46 -8.05 -37.59
N SER A 265 25.50 -7.24 -37.79
CA SER A 265 25.66 -5.97 -37.09
C SER A 265 24.49 -5.01 -37.34
N ASP A 266 24.06 -4.89 -38.60
CA ASP A 266 22.94 -4.03 -38.98
C ASP A 266 21.63 -4.47 -38.31
N ALA A 267 21.37 -5.78 -38.24
CA ALA A 267 20.19 -6.34 -37.56
C ALA A 267 20.21 -6.11 -36.05
N GLU A 268 21.36 -6.23 -35.39
CA GLU A 268 21.49 -5.93 -33.96
C GLU A 268 21.23 -4.44 -33.67
N GLU A 269 21.73 -3.54 -34.53
CA GLU A 269 21.51 -2.09 -34.41
C GLU A 269 20.05 -1.71 -34.68
N GLU A 270 19.42 -2.27 -35.72
CA GLU A 270 18.01 -2.06 -36.05
C GLU A 270 17.11 -2.50 -34.90
N PHE A 271 17.42 -3.64 -34.26
CA PHE A 271 16.67 -4.12 -33.10
C PHE A 271 16.82 -3.19 -31.89
N LYS A 272 18.04 -2.71 -31.60
CA LYS A 272 18.30 -1.79 -30.47
C LYS A 272 17.63 -0.43 -30.64
N THR A 273 17.50 0.05 -31.88
CA THR A 273 17.02 1.42 -32.17
C THR A 273 15.53 1.51 -32.47
N GLY A 274 14.89 0.45 -33.00
CA GLY A 274 13.56 0.57 -33.60
C GLY A 274 12.47 -0.37 -33.09
N TYR A 275 12.78 -1.40 -32.28
CA TYR A 275 11.80 -2.44 -31.98
C TYR A 275 10.94 -2.15 -30.74
N SER A 276 9.64 -1.92 -30.97
CA SER A 276 8.60 -2.10 -29.95
C SER A 276 8.68 -3.53 -29.40
N LEU A 277 8.58 -3.68 -28.08
CA LEU A 277 8.60 -4.96 -27.41
C LEU A 277 7.48 -5.91 -27.89
N GLY A 278 6.40 -5.41 -28.50
CA GLY A 278 5.26 -6.21 -28.97
C GLY A 278 4.43 -6.88 -27.85
N GLU A 279 4.96 -6.92 -26.62
CA GLU A 279 4.38 -7.54 -25.42
C GLU A 279 4.18 -6.51 -24.28
N ASP A 280 4.12 -5.22 -24.62
CA ASP A 280 4.03 -4.10 -23.67
C ASP A 280 2.92 -4.29 -22.63
N ARG A 281 1.77 -4.81 -23.05
CA ARG A 281 0.61 -5.02 -22.17
C ARG A 281 0.86 -6.06 -21.06
N GLU A 282 1.57 -7.14 -21.37
CA GLU A 282 1.87 -8.17 -20.38
C GLU A 282 2.89 -7.67 -19.36
N ILE A 283 3.91 -6.94 -19.84
CA ILE A 283 4.92 -6.31 -19.00
C ILE A 283 4.28 -5.25 -18.10
N ILE A 284 3.40 -4.40 -18.63
CA ILE A 284 2.65 -3.41 -17.84
C ILE A 284 1.80 -4.11 -16.77
N LYS A 285 1.10 -5.19 -17.11
CA LYS A 285 0.26 -5.91 -16.15
C LYS A 285 1.10 -6.56 -15.03
N ALA A 286 2.24 -7.15 -15.38
CA ALA A 286 3.17 -7.70 -14.40
C ALA A 286 3.75 -6.61 -13.49
N ALA A 287 4.10 -5.45 -14.07
CA ALA A 287 4.56 -4.28 -13.36
C ALA A 287 3.50 -3.75 -12.38
N GLN A 288 2.25 -3.61 -12.81
CA GLN A 288 1.13 -3.19 -11.97
C GLN A 288 0.95 -4.14 -10.78
N ASN A 289 0.96 -5.45 -11.01
CA ASN A 289 0.87 -6.44 -9.92
C ASN A 289 2.02 -6.31 -8.92
N PHE A 290 3.26 -6.15 -9.42
CA PHE A 290 4.43 -5.95 -8.57
C PHE A 290 4.32 -4.67 -7.72
N ILE A 291 3.96 -3.55 -8.35
CA ILE A 291 3.79 -2.27 -7.65
C ILE A 291 2.64 -2.36 -6.63
N HIS A 292 1.56 -3.08 -6.95
CA HIS A 292 0.46 -3.29 -6.03
C HIS A 292 0.92 -4.01 -4.76
N ILE A 293 1.74 -5.06 -4.90
CA ILE A 293 2.33 -5.77 -3.75
C ILE A 293 3.29 -4.85 -2.98
N MET A 294 4.14 -4.09 -3.67
CA MET A 294 5.09 -3.17 -3.06
C MET A 294 4.40 -2.07 -2.23
N LEU A 295 3.27 -1.55 -2.71
CA LEU A 295 2.53 -0.46 -2.08
C LEU A 295 1.44 -0.92 -1.11
N ALA A 296 1.14 -2.23 -1.07
CA ALA A 296 0.17 -2.81 -0.14
C ALA A 296 0.40 -2.42 1.35
N PRO A 297 1.65 -2.30 1.85
CA PRO A 297 1.92 -1.83 3.21
C PRO A 297 1.38 -0.45 3.59
N LEU A 298 1.01 0.38 2.61
CA LEU A 298 0.41 1.70 2.86
C LEU A 298 -1.04 1.59 3.34
N TYR A 299 -1.70 0.44 3.15
CA TYR A 299 -3.14 0.24 3.40
C TYR A 299 -4.01 1.29 2.68
N LYS A 300 -3.61 1.65 1.46
CA LYS A 300 -4.36 2.55 0.57
C LYS A 300 -4.88 1.76 -0.63
N ASN A 301 -5.97 2.25 -1.21
CA ASN A 301 -6.45 1.82 -2.51
C ASN A 301 -5.47 2.29 -3.59
N ILE A 302 -4.98 1.36 -4.39
CA ILE A 302 -4.00 1.61 -5.45
C ILE A 302 -4.73 1.56 -6.78
N GLU A 303 -4.88 2.70 -7.41
CA GLU A 303 -5.40 2.83 -8.78
C GLU A 303 -4.23 3.06 -9.74
N PHE A 304 -4.39 2.58 -10.97
CA PHE A 304 -3.43 2.80 -12.05
C PHE A 304 -4.06 3.73 -13.09
N GLU A 305 -3.24 4.61 -13.66
CA GLU A 305 -3.67 5.46 -14.76
C GLU A 305 -4.18 4.62 -15.94
N THR A 306 -5.19 5.14 -16.65
CA THR A 306 -5.87 4.39 -17.72
C THR A 306 -4.88 4.00 -18.82
N ASP A 307 -3.97 4.92 -19.13
CA ASP A 307 -2.74 4.63 -19.84
C ASP A 307 -1.60 4.67 -18.84
N ALA A 308 -1.09 3.48 -18.49
CA ALA A 308 -0.07 3.30 -17.46
C ALA A 308 1.22 4.07 -17.74
N GLN A 309 1.48 4.46 -19.00
CA GLN A 309 2.66 5.24 -19.38
C GLN A 309 2.52 6.73 -19.07
N ILE A 310 1.29 7.24 -18.89
CA ILE A 310 1.04 8.64 -18.55
C ILE A 310 1.49 8.92 -17.12
N ILE A 311 2.14 10.07 -16.93
CA ILE A 311 2.54 10.57 -15.61
C ILE A 311 1.36 11.34 -14.99
N PRO A 312 0.84 10.93 -13.82
CA PRO A 312 -0.25 11.64 -13.16
C PRO A 312 0.18 13.07 -12.74
N ARG A 313 -0.76 14.01 -12.70
CA ARG A 313 -0.49 15.39 -12.24
C ARG A 313 -0.11 15.41 -10.76
N ASN A 314 0.78 16.33 -10.39
CA ASN A 314 1.29 16.53 -9.02
C ASN A 314 1.86 15.24 -8.39
N SER A 315 2.41 14.36 -9.23
CA SER A 315 2.95 13.09 -8.79
C SER A 315 4.39 13.22 -8.30
N LEU A 316 4.76 12.33 -7.37
CA LEU A 316 6.11 12.19 -6.85
C LEU A 316 6.75 10.91 -7.39
N PRO A 317 8.09 10.86 -7.52
CA PRO A 317 8.79 9.60 -7.72
C PRO A 317 8.41 8.59 -6.63
N LEU A 318 8.30 7.31 -7.01
CA LEU A 318 7.87 6.23 -6.12
C LEU A 318 8.65 6.20 -4.79
N LEU A 319 9.98 6.32 -4.83
CA LEU A 319 10.80 6.32 -3.62
C LEU A 319 10.51 7.55 -2.75
N SER A 320 10.44 8.74 -3.36
CA SER A 320 10.14 9.98 -2.64
C SER A 320 8.77 9.93 -1.98
N TYR A 321 7.78 9.31 -2.64
CA TYR A 321 6.46 9.08 -2.07
C TYR A 321 6.53 8.18 -0.82
N LEU A 322 7.21 7.03 -0.91
CA LEU A 322 7.40 6.12 0.23
C LEU A 322 8.19 6.76 1.37
N GLN A 323 9.18 7.60 1.06
CA GLN A 323 9.91 8.38 2.06
C GLN A 323 8.98 9.35 2.81
N ASN A 324 8.14 10.09 2.08
CA ASN A 324 7.19 11.02 2.69
C ASN A 324 6.16 10.30 3.57
N GLU A 325 5.58 9.18 3.11
CA GLU A 325 4.63 8.41 3.91
C GLU A 325 5.29 7.83 5.19
N SER A 326 6.53 7.33 5.07
CA SER A 326 7.32 6.89 6.23
C SER A 326 7.51 8.01 7.26
N MET A 327 7.84 9.23 6.80
CA MET A 327 7.98 10.40 7.69
C MET A 327 6.65 10.78 8.33
N ASN A 328 5.55 10.78 7.57
CA ASN A 328 4.21 11.07 8.10
C ASN A 328 3.81 10.09 9.23
N TYR A 329 4.09 8.79 9.07
CA TYR A 329 3.81 7.81 10.12
C TYR A 329 4.69 8.00 11.36
N LYS A 330 5.97 8.39 11.19
CA LYS A 330 6.83 8.75 12.33
C LYS A 330 6.27 9.96 13.07
N GLU A 331 5.90 11.01 12.34
CA GLU A 331 5.28 12.21 12.93
C GLU A 331 3.97 11.91 13.66
N GLU A 332 3.15 11.00 13.13
CA GLU A 332 1.93 10.56 13.79
C GLU A 332 2.21 9.85 15.12
N LEU A 333 3.22 8.98 15.16
CA LEU A 333 3.66 8.32 16.39
C LEU A 333 4.21 9.31 17.41
N PHE A 334 4.94 10.35 16.98
CA PHE A 334 5.48 11.41 17.86
C PHE A 334 4.40 12.28 18.51
N LYS A 335 3.17 12.33 17.98
CA LYS A 335 2.06 13.09 18.59
C LYS A 335 1.58 12.51 19.90
N THR A 336 1.92 11.25 20.23
CA THR A 336 1.51 10.59 21.46
C THR A 336 2.71 10.09 22.27
N LYS A 337 2.59 10.14 23.59
CA LYS A 337 3.65 9.64 24.49
C LYS A 337 3.92 8.15 24.29
N GLU A 338 2.87 7.34 24.20
CA GLU A 338 2.96 5.89 23.96
C GLU A 338 3.55 5.57 22.57
N GLY A 339 3.17 6.34 21.53
CA GLY A 339 3.75 6.21 20.19
C GLY A 339 5.24 6.53 20.15
N THR A 340 5.68 7.52 20.93
CA THR A 340 7.10 7.88 21.07
C THR A 340 7.90 6.77 21.77
N GLU A 341 7.36 6.18 22.84
CA GLU A 341 7.97 5.04 23.55
C GLU A 341 8.08 3.80 22.65
N LEU A 342 7.06 3.53 21.83
CA LEU A 342 7.05 2.44 20.85
C LEU A 342 8.11 2.64 19.77
N LEU A 343 8.23 3.86 19.23
CA LEU A 343 9.23 4.19 18.21
C LEU A 343 10.67 4.11 18.78
N ALA A 344 10.88 4.56 20.01
CA ALA A 344 12.17 4.43 20.69
C ALA A 344 12.57 2.96 20.89
N LYS A 345 11.62 2.11 21.31
CA LYS A 345 11.84 0.66 21.43
C LYS A 345 12.17 0.01 20.09
N TYR A 346 11.53 0.46 19.02
CA TYR A 346 11.78 -0.02 17.67
C TYR A 346 13.21 0.30 17.21
N HIS A 347 13.69 1.53 17.36
CA HIS A 347 15.06 1.90 17.00
C HIS A 347 16.11 1.14 17.84
N LEU A 348 15.86 0.92 19.14
CA LEU A 348 16.73 0.13 20.00
C LEU A 348 16.85 -1.34 19.57
N LEU A 349 15.80 -1.92 18.96
CA LEU A 349 15.81 -3.31 18.48
C LEU A 349 16.48 -3.45 17.11
N ASN A 350 16.43 -2.40 16.28
CA ASN A 350 16.93 -2.42 14.92
C ASN A 350 18.35 -1.85 14.75
N GLY A 351 18.94 -1.29 15.82
CA GLY A 351 20.33 -0.85 15.82
C GLY A 351 20.60 0.47 15.11
N ASP A 352 19.56 1.26 14.84
CA ASP A 352 19.70 2.63 14.33
C ASP A 352 20.13 3.54 15.50
N ASN A 353 21.43 3.82 15.60
CA ASN A 353 21.99 4.85 16.47
C ASN A 353 22.07 6.20 15.77
#